data_AF-A0A4Q8QQZ4-F1
#
_entry.id   AF-A0A4Q8QQZ4-F1
#
_cell.length_a   1.000
_cell.length_b   1.000
_cell.length_c   1.000
_cell.angle_alpha   90.00
_cell.angle_beta   90.00
_cell.angle_gamma   90.00
#
_symmetry.space_group_name_H-M   'P 1'
#
loop_
_entity.id
_entity.type
_entity.pdbx_description
1 polymer ?
#
loop_
_entity_poly.entity_id
_entity_poly.type
_entity_poly.pdbx_seq_one_letter_code
_entity_poly.pdbx_strand_id
1 'polypeptide(L)'
;MSMAISTLGGVGLFLLGMTVMTDGLKALAGSALRTVLAKAAATPLHGSFWGAIITLLVQSSSATTMTTIGLVSAGLLTFQQGLGLVFGANVGTTGTGWLVALIGVRVSLTAAALPMIFVGALTKLLARGRISGMGAALAGFGLVLFGLTTLQQGMGGLAERLHPADLPTVLASPEAGWWSGLFGVLVLVVVGLVMTALMQSSTAAVAVTLSAYFAGAVGLDQACALIIGQNIGTATSSGLAAIGASTTAKRLAIAYVLFKLIAAVIALVLFPVVIPLLVRASSTVDGVTLLAGYHTAYNVVGVVVLLPFVNWFTRLVERILPERGSPLTRCLDPSALASPIVAVEAVRRTIARALATVCASIEAALAGRAEPIRLGKDAASVQDAADALRQAQIFLSDVTGPPETDDEQQRLTSTLHALDHASRLTEMANNGINFGSVGGGPEDIRAAELCAEAMRGAAAIARGVAAPR
;
A
#
# COMPACT_ATOMS: atom_id res chain seq x y z
N MET A 1 11.11 14.90 -34.98
CA MET A 1 10.08 14.04 -34.36
C MET A 1 8.90 14.92 -34.00
N SER A 2 7.64 14.55 -34.25
CA SER A 2 6.53 15.45 -33.91
C SER A 2 6.46 15.65 -32.39
N MET A 3 5.99 16.82 -31.95
CA MET A 3 5.83 17.16 -30.53
C MET A 3 5.10 16.05 -29.75
N ALA A 4 3.98 15.58 -30.30
CA ALA A 4 3.17 14.52 -29.70
C ALA A 4 3.95 13.19 -29.57
N ILE A 5 4.73 12.80 -30.59
CA ILE A 5 5.54 11.57 -30.55
C ILE A 5 6.61 11.67 -29.45
N SER A 6 7.27 12.83 -29.33
CA SER A 6 8.34 13.03 -28.33
C SER A 6 7.77 13.06 -26.91
N THR A 7 6.64 13.74 -26.71
CA THR A 7 5.96 13.76 -25.41
C THR A 7 5.44 12.38 -25.01
N LEU A 8 4.65 11.73 -25.85
CA LEU A 8 4.05 10.43 -25.53
C LEU A 8 5.11 9.33 -25.44
N GLY A 9 6.10 9.35 -26.34
CA GLY A 9 7.23 8.44 -26.31
C GLY A 9 8.11 8.64 -25.08
N GLY A 10 8.38 9.89 -24.69
CA GLY A 10 9.11 10.22 -23.46
C GLY A 10 8.38 9.75 -22.21
N VAL A 11 7.06 9.98 -22.11
CA VAL A 11 6.21 9.42 -21.04
C VAL A 11 6.28 7.89 -21.03
N GLY A 12 6.13 7.24 -22.19
CA GLY A 12 6.18 5.78 -22.29
C GLY A 12 7.50 5.19 -21.84
N LEU A 13 8.62 5.77 -22.28
CA LEU A 13 9.97 5.38 -21.86
C LEU A 13 10.19 5.61 -20.37
N PHE A 14 9.71 6.73 -19.84
CA PHE A 14 9.78 7.04 -18.41
C PHE A 14 9.00 6.01 -17.58
N LEU A 15 7.75 5.73 -17.95
CA LEU A 15 6.90 4.74 -17.27
C LEU A 15 7.49 3.33 -17.36
N LEU A 16 7.96 2.92 -18.55
CA LEU A 16 8.62 1.63 -18.74
C LEU A 16 9.89 1.54 -17.90
N GLY A 17 10.71 2.59 -17.90
CA GLY A 17 11.92 2.68 -17.09
C GLY A 17 11.62 2.57 -15.60
N MET A 18 10.61 3.27 -15.11
CA MET A 18 10.16 3.18 -13.72
C MET A 18 9.71 1.76 -13.36
N THR A 19 8.96 1.08 -14.23
CA THR A 19 8.53 -0.31 -14.01
C THR A 19 9.71 -1.27 -13.95
N VAL A 20 10.60 -1.22 -14.95
CA VAL A 20 11.79 -2.09 -15.01
C VAL A 20 12.72 -1.82 -13.83
N MET A 21 12.90 -0.55 -13.44
CA MET A 21 13.69 -0.16 -12.29
C MET A 21 13.09 -0.68 -10.99
N THR A 22 11.78 -0.49 -10.81
CA THR A 22 11.02 -0.95 -9.64
C THR A 22 11.14 -2.45 -9.46
N ASP A 23 10.99 -3.23 -10.53
CA ASP A 23 11.10 -4.69 -10.46
C ASP A 23 12.53 -5.16 -10.17
N GLY A 24 13.53 -4.46 -10.72
CA GLY A 24 14.93 -4.67 -10.35
C GLY A 24 15.21 -4.41 -8.88
N LEU A 25 14.72 -3.28 -8.35
CA LEU A 25 14.87 -2.89 -6.94
C LEU A 25 14.12 -3.85 -6.00
N LYS A 26 12.94 -4.33 -6.39
CA LYS A 26 12.21 -5.38 -5.64
C LYS A 26 13.02 -6.68 -5.56
N ALA A 27 13.59 -7.14 -6.68
CA ALA A 27 14.42 -8.35 -6.70
C ALA A 27 15.68 -8.22 -5.82
N LEU A 28 16.21 -7.00 -5.67
CA LEU A 28 17.33 -6.71 -4.78
C LEU A 28 16.92 -6.65 -3.30
N ALA A 29 15.73 -6.11 -3.03
CA ALA A 29 15.19 -5.92 -1.68
C ALA A 29 14.92 -7.25 -0.97
N GLY A 30 14.50 -8.31 -1.68
CA GLY A 30 14.41 -9.69 -1.15
C GLY A 30 13.85 -9.79 0.28
N SER A 31 14.62 -10.43 1.19
CA SER A 31 14.29 -10.60 2.61
C SER A 31 14.40 -9.33 3.47
N ALA A 32 15.01 -8.24 2.97
CA ALA A 32 15.11 -6.97 3.68
C ALA A 32 13.73 -6.29 3.79
N LEU A 33 12.87 -6.45 2.78
CA LEU A 33 11.49 -5.98 2.85
C LEU A 33 10.76 -6.65 4.02
N ARG A 34 10.97 -7.97 4.21
CA ARG A 34 10.38 -8.74 5.33
C ARG A 34 10.91 -8.32 6.70
N THR A 35 12.20 -8.03 6.80
CA THR A 35 12.85 -7.59 8.05
C THR A 35 12.43 -6.16 8.43
N VAL A 36 12.29 -5.28 7.44
CA VAL A 36 11.79 -3.92 7.64
C VAL A 36 10.31 -3.93 8.00
N LEU A 37 9.50 -4.80 7.40
CA LEU A 37 8.09 -4.97 7.77
C LEU A 37 7.92 -5.43 9.23
N ALA A 38 8.82 -6.29 9.73
CA ALA A 38 8.85 -6.68 11.14
C ALA A 38 9.19 -5.52 12.09
N LYS A 39 10.04 -4.57 11.66
CA LYS A 39 10.42 -3.37 12.44
C LYS A 39 9.45 -2.20 12.29
N ALA A 40 8.77 -2.09 11.15
CA ALA A 40 7.80 -1.05 10.83
C ALA A 40 6.50 -1.17 11.65
N ALA A 41 6.25 -2.35 12.21
CA ALA A 41 5.03 -2.66 12.97
C ALA A 41 4.98 -2.04 14.37
N ALA A 42 6.03 -1.42 14.92
CA ALA A 42 6.02 -1.04 16.34
C ALA A 42 5.00 0.06 16.68
N THR A 43 4.97 1.16 15.90
CA THR A 43 4.04 2.28 16.10
C THR A 43 3.71 2.95 14.75
N PRO A 44 2.58 3.67 14.61
CA PRO A 44 2.26 4.39 13.37
C PRO A 44 3.36 5.37 12.91
N LEU A 45 4.12 5.96 13.84
CA LEU A 45 5.26 6.83 13.53
C LEU A 45 6.42 6.05 12.89
N HIS A 46 6.78 4.91 13.50
CA HIS A 46 7.80 4.03 12.91
C HIS A 46 7.34 3.48 11.57
N GLY A 47 6.05 3.14 11.45
CA GLY A 47 5.42 2.76 10.19
C GLY A 47 5.58 3.84 9.12
N SER A 48 5.33 5.10 9.46
CA SER A 48 5.49 6.23 8.53
C SER A 48 6.93 6.41 8.07
N PHE A 49 7.90 6.30 8.97
CA PHE A 49 9.31 6.38 8.60
C PHE A 49 9.74 5.24 7.66
N TRP A 50 9.43 4.00 8.01
CA TRP A 50 9.79 2.85 7.19
C TRP A 50 9.01 2.77 5.88
N GLY A 51 7.75 3.23 5.86
CA GLY A 51 6.95 3.33 4.64
C GLY A 51 7.56 4.31 3.64
N ALA A 52 8.06 5.45 4.14
CA ALA A 52 8.78 6.42 3.32
C ALA A 52 10.05 5.81 2.72
N ILE A 53 10.86 5.13 3.54
CA ILE A 53 12.08 4.45 3.07
C ILE A 53 11.75 3.35 2.06
N ILE A 54 10.79 2.48 2.34
CA ILE A 54 10.40 1.38 1.45
C ILE A 54 9.93 1.95 0.12
N THR A 55 9.04 2.95 0.13
CA THR A 55 8.55 3.53 -1.12
C THR A 55 9.62 4.31 -1.84
N LEU A 56 10.54 4.97 -1.14
CA LEU A 56 11.69 5.62 -1.76
C LEU A 56 12.62 4.59 -2.44
N LEU A 57 12.81 3.42 -1.85
CA LEU A 57 13.66 2.37 -2.41
C LEU A 57 12.95 1.59 -3.53
N VAL A 58 11.68 1.28 -3.38
CA VAL A 58 10.89 0.50 -4.34
C VAL A 58 10.31 1.40 -5.45
N GLN A 59 10.20 2.70 -5.21
CA GLN A 59 9.61 3.70 -6.11
C GLN A 59 8.13 3.46 -6.45
N SER A 60 7.42 2.66 -5.64
CA SER A 60 5.99 2.35 -5.84
C SER A 60 5.22 2.40 -4.52
N SER A 61 4.45 3.48 -4.32
CA SER A 61 3.53 3.61 -3.19
C SER A 61 2.32 2.68 -3.31
N SER A 62 1.84 2.39 -4.53
CA SER A 62 0.76 1.44 -4.76
C SER A 62 1.16 0.01 -4.36
N ALA A 63 2.36 -0.44 -4.73
CA ALA A 63 2.87 -1.75 -4.29
C ALA A 63 3.00 -1.80 -2.77
N THR A 64 3.58 -0.76 -2.15
CA THR A 64 3.71 -0.66 -0.69
C THR A 64 2.34 -0.68 -0.01
N THR A 65 1.35 0.01 -0.56
CA THR A 65 -0.03 0.06 -0.04
C THR A 65 -0.71 -1.30 -0.16
N MET A 66 -0.61 -2.00 -1.30
CA MET A 66 -1.19 -3.34 -1.46
C MET A 66 -0.56 -4.35 -0.50
N THR A 67 0.76 -4.35 -0.34
CA THR A 67 1.44 -5.17 0.66
C THR A 67 0.94 -4.83 2.07
N THR A 68 0.76 -3.55 2.38
CA THR A 68 0.23 -3.12 3.66
C THR A 68 -1.18 -3.65 3.90
N ILE A 69 -2.08 -3.57 2.91
CA ILE A 69 -3.43 -4.13 2.99
C ILE A 69 -3.36 -5.62 3.31
N GLY A 70 -2.56 -6.38 2.56
CA GLY A 70 -2.39 -7.81 2.81
C GLY A 70 -1.93 -8.11 4.24
N LEU A 71 -0.98 -7.35 4.76
CA LEU A 71 -0.47 -7.52 6.13
C LEU A 71 -1.51 -7.18 7.21
N VAL A 72 -2.31 -6.13 7.01
CA VAL A 72 -3.38 -5.78 7.95
C VAL A 72 -4.47 -6.85 7.91
N SER A 73 -4.83 -7.33 6.72
CA SER A 73 -5.81 -8.40 6.56
C SER A 73 -5.31 -9.73 7.17
N ALA A 74 -4.05 -10.08 6.96
CA ALA A 74 -3.42 -11.22 7.64
C ALA A 74 -3.22 -11.01 9.16
N GLY A 75 -3.63 -9.89 9.74
CA GLY A 75 -3.51 -9.60 11.17
C GLY A 75 -2.06 -9.43 11.66
N LEU A 76 -1.10 -9.33 10.73
CA LEU A 76 0.30 -9.05 11.02
C LEU A 76 0.52 -7.58 11.40
N LEU A 77 -0.36 -6.70 10.93
CA LEU A 77 -0.44 -5.31 11.33
C LEU A 77 -1.86 -5.00 11.79
N THR A 78 -1.97 -4.13 12.78
CA THR A 78 -3.22 -3.43 13.07
C THR A 78 -3.51 -2.42 11.97
N PHE A 79 -4.79 -2.04 11.83
CA PHE A 79 -5.21 -1.01 10.89
C PHE A 79 -4.44 0.32 11.10
N GLN A 80 -4.16 0.68 12.35
CA GLN A 80 -3.40 1.88 12.72
C GLN A 80 -1.93 1.83 12.25
N GLN A 81 -1.25 0.68 12.46
CA GLN A 81 0.13 0.49 12.00
C GLN A 81 0.20 0.50 10.47
N GLY A 82 -0.75 -0.17 9.80
CA GLY A 82 -0.84 -0.16 8.35
C GLY A 82 -1.06 1.24 7.79
N LEU A 83 -1.92 2.04 8.43
CA LEU A 83 -2.14 3.42 8.03
C LEU A 83 -0.87 4.27 8.14
N GLY A 84 -0.09 4.08 9.22
CA GLY A 84 1.23 4.70 9.35
C GLY A 84 2.14 4.35 8.16
N LEU A 85 2.22 3.08 7.79
CA LEU A 85 3.03 2.63 6.65
C LEU A 85 2.60 3.29 5.32
N VAL A 86 1.28 3.42 5.09
CA VAL A 86 0.71 4.08 3.91
C VAL A 86 0.99 5.60 3.91
N PHE A 87 0.90 6.26 5.06
CA PHE A 87 1.25 7.67 5.22
C PHE A 87 2.73 7.91 4.88
N GLY A 88 3.60 7.03 5.37
CA GLY A 88 5.01 7.00 5.00
C GLY A 88 5.23 6.83 3.50
N ALA A 89 4.56 5.86 2.90
CA ALA A 89 4.69 5.55 1.48
C ALA A 89 4.44 6.79 0.59
N ASN A 90 3.47 7.64 0.96
CA ASN A 90 3.22 8.90 0.27
C ASN A 90 4.39 9.88 0.32
N VAL A 91 5.11 9.96 1.44
CA VAL A 91 6.33 10.76 1.55
C VAL A 91 7.43 10.15 0.66
N GLY A 92 7.57 8.83 0.65
CA GLY A 92 8.56 8.15 -0.19
C GLY A 92 8.37 8.41 -1.70
N THR A 93 7.13 8.58 -2.17
CA THR A 93 6.82 8.90 -3.57
C THR A 93 7.47 10.21 -4.05
N THR A 94 7.78 11.14 -3.15
CA THR A 94 8.38 12.43 -3.51
C THR A 94 9.84 12.30 -3.93
N GLY A 95 10.47 11.15 -3.62
CA GLY A 95 11.84 10.83 -4.02
C GLY A 95 12.07 10.89 -5.53
N THR A 96 11.07 10.57 -6.35
CA THR A 96 11.23 10.68 -7.80
C THR A 96 11.33 12.14 -8.27
N GLY A 97 10.61 13.06 -7.63
CA GLY A 97 10.74 14.49 -7.90
C GLY A 97 12.16 14.98 -7.61
N TRP A 98 12.77 14.50 -6.54
CA TRP A 98 14.17 14.76 -6.22
C TRP A 98 15.14 14.12 -7.20
N LEU A 99 14.86 12.90 -7.67
CA LEU A 99 15.64 12.27 -8.74
C LEU A 99 15.63 13.16 -9.98
N VAL A 100 14.45 13.66 -10.39
CA VAL A 100 14.34 14.58 -11.54
C VAL A 100 15.05 15.91 -11.28
N ALA A 101 14.88 16.53 -10.11
CA ALA A 101 15.50 17.82 -9.77
C ALA A 101 17.04 17.74 -9.71
N LEU A 102 17.58 16.71 -9.07
CA LEU A 102 19.02 16.59 -8.85
C LEU A 102 19.76 16.07 -10.09
N ILE A 103 19.14 15.16 -10.85
CA ILE A 103 19.79 14.40 -11.94
C ILE A 103 19.32 14.89 -13.31
N GLY A 104 18.02 15.16 -13.48
CA GLY A 104 17.39 15.48 -14.76
C GLY A 104 17.77 16.84 -15.36
N VAL A 105 18.38 17.74 -14.57
CA VAL A 105 18.84 19.06 -15.03
C VAL A 105 20.30 19.01 -15.52
N ARG A 106 21.05 17.94 -15.22
CA ARG A 106 22.48 17.84 -15.57
C ARG A 106 22.69 17.10 -16.88
N VAL A 107 23.03 17.84 -17.94
CA VAL A 107 23.31 17.37 -19.32
C VAL A 107 24.28 16.17 -19.37
N SER A 108 25.19 16.02 -18.42
CA SER A 108 26.17 14.92 -18.37
C SER A 108 25.56 13.54 -18.11
N LEU A 109 24.41 13.45 -17.42
CA LEU A 109 23.79 12.18 -17.06
C LEU A 109 22.94 11.58 -18.20
N THR A 110 22.43 12.43 -19.09
CA THR A 110 21.74 12.00 -20.31
C THR A 110 22.66 11.24 -21.25
N ALA A 111 23.92 11.68 -21.39
CA ALA A 111 24.91 10.97 -22.20
C ALA A 111 25.23 9.58 -21.66
N ALA A 112 25.12 9.39 -20.33
CA ALA A 112 25.27 8.09 -19.68
C ALA A 112 24.02 7.20 -19.82
N ALA A 113 22.84 7.75 -20.12
CA ALA A 113 21.58 7.00 -20.14
C ALA A 113 21.61 5.81 -21.11
N LEU A 114 22.03 6.01 -22.37
CA LEU A 114 22.08 4.94 -23.37
C LEU A 114 23.09 3.81 -23.00
N PRO A 115 24.34 4.12 -22.58
CA PRO A 115 25.24 3.11 -22.02
C PRO A 115 24.65 2.36 -20.82
N MET A 116 23.98 3.06 -19.89
CA MET A 116 23.33 2.44 -18.73
C MET A 116 22.21 1.49 -19.14
N ILE A 117 21.40 1.87 -20.14
CA ILE A 117 20.37 1.01 -20.72
C ILE A 117 21.01 -0.25 -21.29
N PHE A 118 22.06 -0.12 -22.12
CA PHE A 118 22.73 -1.25 -22.74
C PHE A 118 23.33 -2.20 -21.71
N VAL A 119 24.16 -1.69 -20.80
CA VAL A 119 24.84 -2.51 -19.76
C VAL A 119 23.82 -3.14 -18.82
N GLY A 120 22.81 -2.37 -18.39
CA GLY A 120 21.76 -2.87 -17.51
C GLY A 120 20.92 -3.96 -18.18
N ALA A 121 20.49 -3.75 -19.42
CA ALA A 121 19.68 -4.72 -20.16
C ALA A 121 20.47 -6.00 -20.43
N LEU A 122 21.73 -5.88 -20.85
CA LEU A 122 22.61 -7.03 -21.06
C LEU A 122 22.82 -7.81 -19.76
N THR A 123 23.07 -7.11 -18.64
CA THR A 123 23.22 -7.74 -17.32
C THR A 123 21.93 -8.44 -16.88
N LYS A 124 20.77 -7.81 -17.08
CA LYS A 124 19.46 -8.40 -16.77
C LYS A 124 19.24 -9.71 -17.53
N LEU A 125 19.60 -9.74 -18.82
CA LEU A 125 19.37 -10.88 -19.71
C LEU A 125 20.38 -12.02 -19.52
N LEU A 126 21.64 -11.71 -19.20
CA LEU A 126 22.70 -12.72 -19.08
C LEU A 126 22.91 -13.24 -17.65
N ALA A 127 22.63 -12.43 -16.64
CA ALA A 127 22.83 -12.82 -15.24
C ALA A 127 21.58 -13.46 -14.62
N ARG A 128 21.74 -14.01 -13.41
CA ARG A 128 20.65 -14.62 -12.62
C ARG A 128 20.57 -14.03 -11.21
N GLY A 129 19.44 -14.25 -10.54
CA GLY A 129 19.22 -13.82 -9.17
C GLY A 129 19.40 -12.31 -8.97
N ARG A 130 20.09 -11.91 -7.89
CA ARG A 130 20.27 -10.50 -7.52
C ARG A 130 20.99 -9.68 -8.58
N ILE A 131 21.93 -10.28 -9.33
CA ILE A 131 22.70 -9.57 -10.37
C ILE A 131 21.78 -9.18 -11.55
N SER A 132 20.85 -10.07 -11.94
CA SER A 132 19.83 -9.73 -12.94
C SER A 132 18.95 -8.57 -12.45
N GLY A 133 18.60 -8.57 -11.15
CA GLY A 133 17.90 -7.45 -10.50
C GLY A 133 18.68 -6.13 -10.56
N MET A 134 20.00 -6.13 -10.33
CA MET A 134 20.86 -4.95 -10.51
C MET A 134 20.85 -4.45 -11.96
N GLY A 135 20.93 -5.38 -12.92
CA GLY A 135 20.84 -5.05 -14.35
C GLY A 135 19.50 -4.38 -14.69
N ALA A 136 18.39 -4.93 -14.19
CA ALA A 136 17.06 -4.32 -14.36
C ALA A 136 16.97 -2.93 -13.72
N ALA A 137 17.48 -2.76 -12.49
CA ALA A 137 17.50 -1.46 -11.81
C ALA A 137 18.28 -0.42 -12.63
N LEU A 138 19.47 -0.78 -13.13
CA LEU A 138 20.32 0.09 -13.94
C LEU A 138 19.68 0.44 -15.29
N ALA A 139 19.13 -0.56 -16.00
CA ALA A 139 18.46 -0.36 -17.28
C ALA A 139 17.23 0.55 -17.14
N GLY A 140 16.41 0.28 -16.12
CA GLY A 140 15.24 1.06 -15.81
C GLY A 140 15.59 2.51 -15.46
N PHE A 141 16.64 2.73 -14.66
CA PHE A 141 17.13 4.07 -14.37
C PHE A 141 17.61 4.80 -15.64
N GLY A 142 18.36 4.12 -16.52
CA GLY A 142 18.76 4.68 -17.81
C GLY A 142 17.56 5.04 -18.70
N LEU A 143 16.53 4.19 -18.74
CA LEU A 143 15.27 4.45 -19.45
C LEU A 143 14.52 5.65 -18.87
N VAL A 144 14.49 5.81 -17.54
CA VAL A 144 13.90 6.97 -16.86
C VAL A 144 14.59 8.26 -17.31
N LEU A 145 15.92 8.29 -17.29
CA LEU A 145 16.68 9.46 -17.74
C LEU A 145 16.46 9.78 -19.22
N PHE A 146 16.52 8.76 -20.08
CA PHE A 146 16.32 8.94 -21.51
C PHE A 146 14.88 9.38 -21.83
N GLY A 147 13.89 8.77 -21.17
CA GLY A 147 12.48 9.15 -21.27
C GLY A 147 12.23 10.57 -20.80
N LEU A 148 12.85 10.99 -19.69
CA LEU A 148 12.77 12.38 -19.19
C LEU A 148 13.31 13.38 -20.22
N THR A 149 14.45 13.10 -20.85
CA THR A 149 15.00 14.00 -21.87
C THR A 149 14.16 14.07 -23.13
N THR A 150 13.60 12.94 -23.56
CA THR A 150 12.69 12.88 -24.70
C THR A 150 11.39 13.64 -24.39
N LEU A 151 10.89 13.52 -23.15
CA LEU A 151 9.74 14.25 -22.65
C LEU A 151 10.01 15.76 -22.61
N GLN A 152 11.15 16.21 -22.08
CA GLN A 152 11.54 17.63 -22.06
C GLN A 152 11.65 18.21 -23.48
N GLN A 153 12.20 17.46 -24.43
CA GLN A 153 12.24 17.87 -25.85
C GLN A 153 10.83 18.02 -26.44
N GLY A 154 9.93 17.08 -26.13
CA GLY A 154 8.51 17.19 -26.52
C GLY A 154 7.81 18.39 -25.89
N MET A 155 8.08 18.66 -24.61
CA MET A 155 7.57 19.82 -23.88
C MET A 155 8.12 21.14 -24.41
N GLY A 156 9.36 21.18 -24.94
CA GLY A 156 9.90 22.37 -25.60
C GLY A 156 9.05 22.83 -26.79
N GLY A 157 8.62 21.89 -27.64
CA GLY A 157 7.69 22.20 -28.72
C GLY A 157 6.31 22.65 -28.20
N LEU A 158 5.83 22.06 -27.09
CA LEU A 158 4.58 22.50 -26.46
C LEU A 158 4.69 23.93 -25.93
N ALA A 159 5.83 24.29 -25.34
CA ALA A 159 6.10 25.61 -24.79
C ALA A 159 6.10 26.71 -25.86
N GLU A 160 6.32 26.39 -27.14
CA GLU A 160 6.16 27.34 -28.25
C GLU A 160 4.69 27.67 -28.56
N ARG A 161 3.74 26.85 -28.08
CA ARG A 161 2.31 26.96 -28.39
C ARG A 161 1.43 27.22 -27.17
N LEU A 162 1.91 26.82 -25.99
CA LEU A 162 1.23 26.96 -24.72
C LEU A 162 2.19 27.70 -23.79
N HIS A 163 1.86 28.96 -23.52
CA HIS A 163 2.59 29.77 -22.57
C HIS A 163 1.87 29.76 -21.21
N PRO A 164 2.59 30.03 -20.10
CA PRO A 164 1.97 30.16 -18.78
C PRO A 164 0.83 31.18 -18.74
N ALA A 165 0.86 32.22 -19.59
CA ALA A 165 -0.20 33.21 -19.71
C ALA A 165 -1.52 32.66 -20.29
N ASP A 166 -1.47 31.55 -21.04
CA ASP A 166 -2.64 30.89 -21.62
C ASP A 166 -3.34 29.96 -20.60
N LEU A 167 -2.67 29.69 -19.47
CA LEU A 167 -3.21 28.87 -18.38
C LEU A 167 -3.90 29.76 -17.33
N PRO A 168 -4.88 29.20 -16.58
CA PRO A 168 -5.59 29.96 -15.56
C PRO A 168 -4.65 30.61 -14.53
N THR A 169 -4.88 31.88 -14.24
CA THR A 169 -4.15 32.59 -13.19
C THR A 169 -4.47 31.97 -11.83
N VAL A 170 -3.44 31.66 -11.06
CA VAL A 170 -3.55 30.90 -9.79
C VAL A 170 -3.34 31.77 -8.56
N LEU A 171 -2.65 32.89 -8.70
CA LEU A 171 -2.52 33.90 -7.67
C LEU A 171 -3.45 35.08 -7.97
N ALA A 172 -4.03 35.67 -6.94
CA ALA A 172 -4.75 36.93 -7.09
C ALA A 172 -3.75 37.98 -7.61
N SER A 173 -4.06 38.60 -8.76
CA SER A 173 -3.39 39.81 -9.20
C SER A 173 -4.23 41.01 -8.77
N PRO A 174 -3.67 42.23 -8.68
CA PRO A 174 -4.46 43.43 -8.40
C PRO A 174 -5.63 43.63 -9.38
N GLU A 175 -5.50 43.08 -10.60
CA GLU A 175 -6.49 43.16 -11.68
C GLU A 175 -7.47 41.98 -11.68
N ALA A 176 -7.08 40.83 -11.13
CA ALA A 176 -7.87 39.60 -11.08
C ALA A 176 -8.23 39.29 -9.63
N GLY A 177 -9.49 39.52 -9.27
CA GLY A 177 -9.99 39.31 -7.91
C GLY A 177 -9.66 37.92 -7.33
N TRP A 178 -9.72 37.81 -6.01
CA TRP A 178 -9.41 36.56 -5.29
C TRP A 178 -10.17 35.32 -5.81
N TRP A 179 -11.41 35.50 -6.29
CA TRP A 179 -12.22 34.44 -6.89
C TRP A 179 -11.64 33.88 -8.19
N SER A 180 -11.06 34.71 -9.06
CA SER A 180 -10.47 34.22 -10.32
C SER A 180 -9.19 33.42 -10.07
N GLY A 181 -8.38 33.83 -9.08
CA GLY A 181 -7.23 33.07 -8.62
C GLY A 181 -7.63 31.70 -8.07
N LEU A 182 -8.61 31.66 -7.15
CA LEU A 182 -9.12 30.41 -6.59
C LEU A 182 -9.67 29.48 -7.68
N PHE A 183 -10.45 30.02 -8.63
CA PHE A 183 -10.96 29.24 -9.75
C PHE A 183 -9.82 28.64 -10.58
N GLY A 184 -8.79 29.42 -10.90
CA GLY A 184 -7.62 28.91 -11.62
C GLY A 184 -6.87 27.81 -10.88
N VAL A 185 -6.70 27.94 -9.55
CA VAL A 185 -6.14 26.88 -8.70
C VAL A 185 -6.98 25.61 -8.83
N LEU A 186 -8.30 25.70 -8.67
CA LEU A 186 -9.18 24.53 -8.71
C LEU A 186 -9.18 23.85 -10.08
N VAL A 187 -9.16 24.62 -11.18
CA VAL A 187 -9.04 24.08 -12.54
C VAL A 187 -7.73 23.30 -12.70
N LEU A 188 -6.59 23.88 -12.30
CA LEU A 188 -5.30 23.19 -12.40
C LEU A 188 -5.19 21.98 -11.45
N VAL A 189 -5.80 22.03 -10.27
CA VAL A 189 -5.93 20.87 -9.38
C VAL A 189 -6.72 19.74 -10.08
N VAL A 190 -7.83 20.06 -10.76
CA VAL A 190 -8.59 19.05 -11.52
C VAL A 190 -7.77 18.50 -12.67
N VAL A 191 -7.05 19.35 -13.43
CA VAL A 191 -6.16 18.89 -14.51
C VAL A 191 -5.08 17.95 -13.95
N GLY A 192 -4.44 18.31 -12.84
CA GLY A 192 -3.44 17.47 -12.19
C GLY A 192 -4.01 16.13 -11.73
N LEU A 193 -5.22 16.12 -11.17
CA LEU A 193 -5.93 14.90 -10.78
C LEU A 193 -6.18 14.00 -11.98
N VAL A 194 -6.69 14.57 -13.08
CA VAL A 194 -6.96 13.84 -14.33
C VAL A 194 -5.67 13.29 -14.91
N MET A 195 -4.58 14.06 -14.94
CA MET A 195 -3.27 13.57 -15.38
C MET A 195 -2.85 12.33 -14.60
N THR A 196 -2.88 12.38 -13.26
CA THR A 196 -2.53 11.21 -12.45
C THR A 196 -3.47 10.04 -12.68
N ALA A 197 -4.78 10.28 -12.82
CA ALA A 197 -5.75 9.22 -13.05
C ALA A 197 -5.54 8.54 -14.41
N LEU A 198 -5.25 9.30 -15.48
CA LEU A 198 -4.96 8.75 -16.81
C LEU A 198 -3.64 7.98 -16.82
N MET A 199 -2.61 8.53 -16.18
CA MET A 199 -1.28 7.91 -16.12
C MET A 199 -1.18 6.79 -15.08
N GLN A 200 -2.20 6.63 -14.22
CA GLN A 200 -2.23 5.71 -13.07
C GLN A 200 -1.00 5.83 -12.14
N SER A 201 -0.30 6.97 -12.20
CA SER A 201 0.97 7.20 -11.50
C SER A 201 1.16 8.69 -11.23
N SER A 202 1.10 9.09 -9.97
CA SER A 202 1.35 10.49 -9.58
C SER A 202 2.81 10.89 -9.79
N THR A 203 3.74 9.95 -9.66
CA THR A 203 5.15 10.17 -9.97
C THR A 203 5.35 10.56 -11.43
N ALA A 204 4.68 9.86 -12.36
CA ALA A 204 4.76 10.16 -13.77
C ALA A 204 4.10 11.50 -14.11
N ALA A 205 2.92 11.78 -13.52
CA ALA A 205 2.25 13.06 -13.70
C ALA A 205 3.10 14.24 -13.19
N VAL A 206 3.70 14.10 -12.01
CA VAL A 206 4.65 15.09 -11.44
C VAL A 206 5.86 15.26 -12.36
N ALA A 207 6.45 14.19 -12.89
CA ALA A 207 7.56 14.28 -13.83
C ALA A 207 7.20 15.05 -15.12
N VAL A 208 5.97 14.87 -15.63
CA VAL A 208 5.43 15.66 -16.75
C VAL A 208 5.33 17.14 -16.36
N THR A 209 4.79 17.45 -15.18
CA THR A 209 4.71 18.84 -14.70
C THR A 209 6.07 19.48 -14.51
N LEU A 210 7.05 18.77 -13.94
CA LEU A 210 8.43 19.25 -13.81
C LEU A 210 9.06 19.48 -15.19
N SER A 211 8.80 18.62 -16.16
CA SER A 211 9.31 18.77 -17.53
C SER A 211 8.65 19.94 -18.27
N ALA A 212 7.34 20.14 -18.07
CA ALA A 212 6.61 21.25 -18.64
C ALA A 212 7.06 22.59 -18.04
N TYR A 213 7.32 22.63 -16.73
CA TYR A 213 7.95 23.78 -16.07
C TYR A 213 9.35 24.05 -16.61
N PHE A 214 10.18 23.01 -16.72
CA PHE A 214 11.55 23.13 -17.26
C PHE A 214 11.56 23.66 -18.70
N ALA A 215 10.59 23.25 -19.52
CA ALA A 215 10.43 23.72 -20.89
C ALA A 215 9.81 25.13 -21.00
N GLY A 216 9.30 25.70 -19.90
CA GLY A 216 8.66 27.02 -19.87
C GLY A 216 7.18 27.01 -20.25
N ALA A 217 6.54 25.85 -20.44
CA ALA A 217 5.12 25.74 -20.78
C ALA A 217 4.19 26.03 -19.58
N VAL A 218 4.70 25.87 -18.35
CA VAL A 218 3.93 26.02 -17.11
C VAL A 218 4.73 26.84 -16.10
N GLY A 219 4.07 27.79 -15.42
CA GLY A 219 4.67 28.59 -14.34
C GLY A 219 4.91 27.79 -13.04
N LEU A 220 5.74 28.33 -12.14
CA LEU A 220 6.05 27.67 -10.86
C LEU A 220 4.81 27.48 -9.98
N ASP A 221 3.99 28.52 -9.90
CA ASP A 221 2.71 28.57 -9.19
C ASP A 221 1.68 27.60 -9.79
N GLN A 222 1.58 27.57 -11.12
CA GLN A 222 0.71 26.66 -11.86
C GLN A 222 1.13 25.19 -11.65
N ALA A 223 2.43 24.93 -11.67
CA ALA A 223 2.99 23.61 -11.37
C ALA A 223 2.67 23.17 -9.94
N CYS A 224 2.73 24.07 -8.96
CA CYS A 224 2.30 23.77 -7.58
C CYS A 224 0.81 23.37 -7.50
N ALA A 225 -0.08 24.05 -8.23
CA ALA A 225 -1.50 23.69 -8.29
C ALA A 225 -1.73 22.32 -8.95
N LEU A 226 -1.03 22.03 -10.05
CA LEU A 226 -1.04 20.71 -10.69
C LEU A 226 -0.57 19.63 -9.72
N ILE A 227 0.51 19.85 -8.95
CA ILE A 227 1.04 18.88 -7.98
C ILE A 227 0.02 18.56 -6.89
N ILE A 228 -0.77 19.54 -6.39
CA ILE A 228 -1.86 19.26 -5.44
C ILE A 228 -2.84 18.26 -6.06
N GLY A 229 -3.32 18.57 -7.28
CA GLY A 229 -4.20 17.69 -8.05
C GLY A 229 -3.64 16.30 -8.25
N GLN A 230 -2.37 16.23 -8.63
CA GLN A 230 -1.68 14.97 -8.92
C GLN A 230 -1.57 14.07 -7.69
N ASN A 231 -1.41 14.65 -6.49
CA ASN A 231 -1.41 13.91 -5.24
C ASN A 231 -2.80 13.39 -4.87
N ILE A 232 -3.87 14.15 -5.17
CA ILE A 232 -5.26 13.67 -4.99
C ILE A 232 -5.54 12.52 -5.95
N GLY A 233 -5.13 12.64 -7.21
CA GLY A 233 -5.38 11.64 -8.26
C GLY A 233 -4.78 10.26 -7.96
N THR A 234 -3.76 10.15 -7.11
CA THR A 234 -3.22 8.85 -6.68
C THR A 234 -4.30 7.99 -6.02
N ALA A 235 -5.26 8.62 -5.33
CA ALA A 235 -6.34 7.95 -4.63
C ALA A 235 -7.32 7.22 -5.58
N THR A 236 -7.37 7.59 -6.86
CA THR A 236 -8.18 6.90 -7.88
C THR A 236 -7.78 5.43 -8.00
N SER A 237 -6.48 5.13 -8.00
CA SER A 237 -5.97 3.76 -8.09
C SER A 237 -6.37 2.92 -6.87
N SER A 238 -6.28 3.49 -5.66
CA SER A 238 -6.71 2.84 -4.42
C SER A 238 -8.22 2.66 -4.34
N GLY A 239 -8.99 3.62 -4.84
CA GLY A 239 -10.46 3.53 -4.92
C GLY A 239 -10.90 2.39 -5.83
N LEU A 240 -10.30 2.26 -7.02
CA LEU A 240 -10.55 1.16 -7.94
C LEU A 240 -10.14 -0.19 -7.34
N ALA A 241 -8.97 -0.26 -6.70
CA ALA A 241 -8.49 -1.48 -6.05
C ALA A 241 -9.35 -1.92 -4.85
N ALA A 242 -10.13 -1.01 -4.25
CA ALA A 242 -11.03 -1.32 -3.14
C ALA A 242 -12.38 -1.92 -3.59
N ILE A 243 -12.72 -1.84 -4.88
CA ILE A 243 -13.95 -2.42 -5.43
C ILE A 243 -13.84 -3.95 -5.31
N GLY A 244 -14.79 -4.57 -4.62
CA GLY A 244 -14.77 -6.01 -4.36
C GLY A 244 -13.79 -6.47 -3.26
N ALA A 245 -13.00 -5.57 -2.67
CA ALA A 245 -12.03 -5.92 -1.63
C ALA A 245 -12.67 -6.11 -0.24
N SER A 246 -11.89 -6.62 0.72
CA SER A 246 -12.30 -6.79 2.12
C SER A 246 -12.66 -5.46 2.80
N THR A 247 -13.34 -5.51 3.95
CA THR A 247 -13.62 -4.31 4.76
C THR A 247 -12.32 -3.61 5.16
N THR A 248 -11.29 -4.34 5.55
CA THR A 248 -9.98 -3.80 5.92
C THR A 248 -9.35 -3.03 4.76
N ALA A 249 -9.34 -3.62 3.56
CA ALA A 249 -8.83 -2.99 2.36
C ALA A 249 -9.61 -1.71 2.00
N LYS A 250 -10.95 -1.78 2.06
CA LYS A 250 -11.84 -0.62 1.84
C LYS A 250 -11.61 0.48 2.87
N ARG A 251 -11.44 0.15 4.15
CA ARG A 251 -11.10 1.11 5.21
C ARG A 251 -9.77 1.80 4.92
N LEU A 252 -8.74 1.05 4.50
CA LEU A 252 -7.44 1.64 4.17
C LEU A 252 -7.53 2.55 2.94
N ALA A 253 -8.32 2.16 1.93
CA ALA A 253 -8.58 3.01 0.76
C ALA A 253 -9.35 4.29 1.12
N ILE A 254 -10.40 4.22 1.94
CA ILE A 254 -11.13 5.39 2.44
C ILE A 254 -10.18 6.29 3.24
N ALA A 255 -9.41 5.70 4.15
CA ALA A 255 -8.41 6.42 4.94
C ALA A 255 -7.38 7.13 4.05
N TYR A 256 -6.93 6.47 2.97
CA TYR A 256 -6.02 7.04 2.00
C TYR A 256 -6.62 8.23 1.23
N VAL A 257 -7.87 8.09 0.75
CA VAL A 257 -8.61 9.16 0.07
C VAL A 257 -8.76 10.36 1.01
N LEU A 258 -9.24 10.13 2.25
CA LEU A 258 -9.42 11.19 3.24
C LEU A 258 -8.10 11.88 3.58
N PHE A 259 -7.00 11.13 3.74
CA PHE A 259 -5.66 11.69 3.95
C PHE A 259 -5.27 12.65 2.82
N LYS A 260 -5.45 12.23 1.55
CA LYS A 260 -5.12 13.06 0.40
C LYS A 260 -5.99 14.31 0.31
N LEU A 261 -7.28 14.21 0.61
CA LEU A 261 -8.19 15.36 0.64
C LEU A 261 -7.84 16.34 1.75
N ILE A 262 -7.51 15.86 2.95
CA ILE A 262 -7.10 16.72 4.07
C ILE A 262 -5.80 17.45 3.73
N ALA A 263 -4.79 16.74 3.21
CA ALA A 263 -3.53 17.35 2.76
C ALA A 263 -3.77 18.40 1.66
N ALA A 264 -4.67 18.12 0.72
CA ALA A 264 -5.05 19.06 -0.34
C ALA A 264 -5.71 20.32 0.21
N VAL A 265 -6.67 20.18 1.12
CA VAL A 265 -7.33 21.33 1.77
C VAL A 265 -6.31 22.19 2.51
N ILE A 266 -5.39 21.57 3.27
CA ILE A 266 -4.31 22.30 3.95
C ILE A 266 -3.45 23.06 2.94
N ALA A 267 -3.03 22.39 1.85
CA ALA A 267 -2.23 23.02 0.81
C ALA A 267 -2.95 24.18 0.11
N LEU A 268 -4.25 24.05 -0.15
CA LEU A 268 -5.09 25.11 -0.75
C LEU A 268 -5.23 26.32 0.19
N VAL A 269 -5.44 26.07 1.48
CA VAL A 269 -5.51 27.15 2.49
C VAL A 269 -4.17 27.88 2.62
N LEU A 270 -3.05 27.15 2.55
CA LEU A 270 -1.70 27.72 2.64
C LEU A 270 -1.18 28.28 1.31
N PHE A 271 -1.83 27.97 0.19
CA PHE A 271 -1.44 28.37 -1.16
C PHE A 271 -1.13 29.89 -1.31
N PRO A 272 -1.98 30.83 -0.86
CA PRO A 272 -1.72 32.26 -1.00
C PRO A 272 -0.50 32.74 -0.21
N VAL A 273 0.00 31.97 0.76
CA VAL A 273 1.18 32.31 1.57
C VAL A 273 2.42 31.60 1.03
N VAL A 274 2.33 30.31 0.75
CA VAL A 274 3.48 29.47 0.37
C VAL A 274 3.97 29.79 -1.03
N ILE A 275 3.07 30.00 -2.00
CA ILE A 275 3.46 30.16 -3.40
C ILE A 275 4.23 31.46 -3.64
N PRO A 276 3.83 32.63 -3.11
CA PRO A 276 4.66 33.84 -3.23
C PRO A 276 6.06 33.69 -2.63
N LEU A 277 6.19 32.92 -1.54
CA LEU A 277 7.49 32.63 -0.94
C LEU A 277 8.37 31.77 -1.86
N LEU A 278 7.79 30.77 -2.52
CA LEU A 278 8.48 29.94 -3.53
C LEU A 278 8.89 30.78 -4.75
N VAL A 279 8.00 31.64 -5.25
CA VAL A 279 8.31 32.55 -6.36
C VAL A 279 9.48 33.47 -5.98
N ARG A 280 9.49 34.03 -4.77
CA ARG A 280 10.64 34.83 -4.30
C ARG A 280 11.91 34.00 -4.19
N ALA A 281 11.83 32.78 -3.67
CA ALA A 281 12.98 31.88 -3.54
C ALA A 281 13.55 31.44 -4.90
N SER A 282 12.74 31.44 -5.97
CA SER A 282 13.16 31.04 -7.32
C SER A 282 14.28 31.89 -7.92
N SER A 283 14.54 33.07 -7.34
CA SER A 283 15.70 33.91 -7.66
C SER A 283 17.04 33.32 -7.19
N THR A 284 17.01 32.39 -6.24
CA THR A 284 18.21 31.82 -5.59
C THR A 284 18.30 30.30 -5.68
N VAL A 285 17.17 29.61 -5.82
CA VAL A 285 17.06 28.16 -5.93
C VAL A 285 16.36 27.82 -7.23
N ASP A 286 16.86 26.83 -7.96
CA ASP A 286 16.24 26.42 -9.21
C ASP A 286 14.79 25.93 -8.97
N GLY A 287 13.90 26.26 -9.90
CA GLY A 287 12.47 26.00 -9.70
C GLY A 287 12.10 24.52 -9.70
N VAL A 288 12.87 23.65 -10.36
CA VAL A 288 12.61 22.20 -10.34
C VAL A 288 12.88 21.64 -8.94
N THR A 289 13.96 22.07 -8.29
CA THR A 289 14.25 21.78 -6.87
C THR A 289 13.17 22.35 -5.95
N LEU A 290 12.70 23.58 -6.19
CA LEU A 290 11.58 24.15 -5.42
C LEU A 290 10.29 23.32 -5.57
N LEU A 291 9.98 22.81 -6.77
CA LEU A 291 8.83 21.94 -7.01
C LEU A 291 8.98 20.58 -6.31
N ALA A 292 10.17 19.98 -6.34
CA ALA A 292 10.45 18.73 -5.60
C ALA A 292 10.35 18.93 -4.07
N GLY A 293 10.85 20.06 -3.57
CA GLY A 293 10.71 20.48 -2.18
C GLY A 293 9.25 20.71 -1.80
N TYR A 294 8.47 21.40 -2.64
CA TYR A 294 7.05 21.62 -2.44
C TYR A 294 6.26 20.31 -2.39
N HIS A 295 6.52 19.38 -3.31
CA HIS A 295 5.87 18.06 -3.31
C HIS A 295 6.20 17.27 -2.03
N THR A 296 7.44 17.38 -1.54
CA THR A 296 7.86 16.78 -0.27
C THR A 296 7.16 17.42 0.92
N ALA A 297 7.16 18.75 1.00
CA ALA A 297 6.49 19.50 2.06
C ALA A 297 4.99 19.17 2.12
N TYR A 298 4.31 19.12 0.96
CA TYR A 298 2.90 18.73 0.85
C TYR A 298 2.63 17.37 1.54
N ASN A 299 3.42 16.34 1.21
CA ASN A 299 3.19 15.00 1.76
C ASN A 299 3.58 14.93 3.24
N VAL A 300 4.70 15.56 3.64
CA VAL A 300 5.16 15.59 5.03
C VAL A 300 4.16 16.32 5.94
N VAL A 301 3.64 17.47 5.52
CA VAL A 301 2.62 18.22 6.29
C VAL A 301 1.39 17.35 6.51
N GLY A 302 0.92 16.65 5.46
CA GLY A 302 -0.20 15.71 5.60
C GLY A 302 0.04 14.64 6.68
N VAL A 303 1.23 14.04 6.70
CA VAL A 303 1.61 13.05 7.72
C VAL A 303 1.71 13.69 9.11
N VAL A 304 2.45 14.79 9.25
CA VAL A 304 2.67 15.47 10.55
C VAL A 304 1.36 15.93 11.17
N VAL A 305 0.40 16.37 10.37
CA VAL A 305 -0.91 16.81 10.86
C VAL A 305 -1.78 15.63 11.27
N LEU A 306 -1.83 14.53 10.50
CA LEU A 306 -2.76 13.42 10.77
C LEU A 306 -2.22 12.38 11.73
N LEU A 307 -0.91 12.18 11.78
CA LEU A 307 -0.28 11.13 12.58
C LEU A 307 -0.56 11.25 14.10
N PRO A 308 -0.53 12.44 14.73
CA PRO A 308 -0.90 12.60 16.14
C PRO A 308 -2.35 12.21 16.43
N PHE A 309 -3.24 12.35 15.42
CA PHE A 309 -4.67 12.06 15.53
C PHE A 309 -5.05 10.71 14.90
N VAL A 310 -4.08 9.83 14.63
CA VAL A 310 -4.30 8.56 13.92
C VAL A 310 -5.35 7.66 14.62
N ASN A 311 -5.41 7.70 15.95
CA ASN A 311 -6.39 6.94 16.73
C ASN A 311 -7.81 7.45 16.52
N TRP A 312 -7.99 8.77 16.48
CA TRP A 312 -9.30 9.37 16.19
C TRP A 312 -9.68 9.13 14.73
N PHE A 313 -8.73 9.29 13.82
CA PHE A 313 -8.93 9.12 12.39
C PHE A 313 -9.32 7.67 12.04
N THR A 314 -8.68 6.67 12.66
CA THR A 314 -9.05 5.27 12.45
C THR A 314 -10.47 4.96 12.94
N ARG A 315 -10.87 5.47 14.10
CA ARG A 315 -12.26 5.34 14.59
C ARG A 315 -13.28 6.02 13.68
N LEU A 316 -12.93 7.18 13.10
CA LEU A 316 -13.77 7.85 12.11
C LEU A 316 -13.99 6.94 10.89
N VAL A 317 -12.93 6.34 10.35
CA VAL A 317 -13.01 5.44 9.20
C VAL A 317 -13.79 4.17 9.53
N GLU A 318 -13.59 3.58 10.72
CA GLU A 318 -14.37 2.42 11.18
C GLU A 318 -15.86 2.74 11.36
N ARG A 319 -16.20 3.98 11.72
CA ARG A 319 -17.58 4.46 11.81
C ARG A 319 -18.21 4.66 10.43
N ILE A 320 -17.43 5.13 9.45
CA ILE A 320 -17.86 5.26 8.06
C ILE A 320 -18.13 3.87 7.45
N LEU A 321 -17.24 2.91 7.71
CA LEU A 321 -17.36 1.55 7.18
C LEU A 321 -17.24 0.49 8.31
N PRO A 322 -18.34 0.15 8.99
CA PRO A 322 -18.36 -0.88 10.02
C PRO A 322 -18.06 -2.28 9.46
N GLU A 323 -17.44 -3.14 10.27
CA GLU A 323 -17.11 -4.52 9.93
C GLU A 323 -18.38 -5.37 10.00
N ARG A 324 -18.69 -6.11 8.93
CA ARG A 324 -19.91 -6.94 8.84
C ARG A 324 -19.64 -8.43 8.53
N GLY A 325 -18.38 -8.83 8.40
CA GLY A 325 -17.99 -10.21 8.06
C GLY A 325 -17.83 -11.13 9.27
N SER A 326 -17.74 -12.44 9.03
CA SER A 326 -17.48 -13.43 10.09
C SER A 326 -16.14 -13.14 10.79
N PRO A 327 -16.09 -13.13 12.13
CA PRO A 327 -14.86 -12.94 12.89
C PRO A 327 -13.77 -13.98 12.56
N LEU A 328 -14.19 -15.17 12.11
CA LEU A 328 -13.30 -16.27 11.79
C LEU A 328 -12.56 -16.03 10.47
N THR A 329 -13.24 -15.53 9.44
CA THR A 329 -12.71 -15.44 8.07
C THR A 329 -12.25 -14.04 7.66
N ARG A 330 -12.38 -13.03 8.53
CA ARG A 330 -11.91 -11.65 8.26
C ARG A 330 -10.44 -11.51 7.82
N CYS A 331 -9.63 -12.56 7.97
CA CYS A 331 -8.23 -12.58 7.53
C CYS A 331 -8.03 -13.06 6.09
N LEU A 332 -9.01 -13.75 5.50
CA LEU A 332 -8.96 -14.31 4.15
C LEU A 332 -9.27 -13.23 3.09
N ASP A 333 -8.39 -12.25 2.96
CA ASP A 333 -8.51 -11.15 1.99
C ASP A 333 -7.84 -11.51 0.66
N PRO A 334 -8.53 -11.41 -0.49
CA PRO A 334 -7.93 -11.69 -1.81
C PRO A 334 -6.61 -10.96 -2.08
N SER A 335 -6.40 -9.76 -1.52
CA SER A 335 -5.12 -9.02 -1.66
C SER A 335 -3.94 -9.71 -0.98
N ALA A 336 -4.18 -10.55 0.03
CA ALA A 336 -3.14 -11.36 0.66
C ALA A 336 -2.59 -12.44 -0.30
N LEU A 337 -3.32 -12.82 -1.35
CA LEU A 337 -2.83 -13.74 -2.39
C LEU A 337 -1.65 -13.18 -3.18
N ALA A 338 -1.44 -11.87 -3.18
CA ALA A 338 -0.28 -11.23 -3.82
C ALA A 338 1.05 -11.59 -3.16
N SER A 339 1.03 -12.18 -1.95
CA SER A 339 2.24 -12.65 -1.26
C SER A 339 1.96 -14.01 -0.60
N PRO A 340 2.65 -15.10 -1.02
CA PRO A 340 2.43 -16.44 -0.46
C PRO A 340 2.55 -16.49 1.07
N ILE A 341 3.50 -15.76 1.66
CA ILE A 341 3.66 -15.65 3.12
C ILE A 341 2.43 -15.08 3.79
N VAL A 342 1.90 -13.99 3.24
CA VAL A 342 0.77 -13.26 3.81
C VAL A 342 -0.50 -14.12 3.70
N ALA A 343 -0.67 -14.83 2.58
CA ALA A 343 -1.76 -15.78 2.39
C ALA A 343 -1.69 -16.96 3.36
N VAL A 344 -0.52 -17.58 3.53
CA VAL A 344 -0.31 -18.68 4.49
C VAL A 344 -0.60 -18.22 5.91
N GLU A 345 -0.16 -17.03 6.30
CA GLU A 345 -0.42 -16.48 7.63
C GLU A 345 -1.92 -16.18 7.86
N ALA A 346 -2.61 -15.65 6.85
CA ALA A 346 -4.05 -15.42 6.90
C ALA A 346 -4.83 -16.73 7.15
N VAL A 347 -4.43 -17.81 6.46
CA VAL A 347 -5.00 -19.15 6.65
C VAL A 347 -4.67 -19.69 8.04
N ARG A 348 -3.41 -19.60 8.48
CA ARG A 348 -2.96 -20.05 9.80
C ARG A 348 -3.77 -19.40 10.93
N ARG A 349 -4.08 -18.11 10.82
CA ARG A 349 -4.92 -17.40 11.81
C ARG A 349 -6.39 -17.77 11.74
N THR A 350 -6.91 -18.03 10.54
CA THR A 350 -8.27 -18.54 10.37
C THR A 350 -8.42 -19.91 11.03
N ILE A 351 -7.45 -20.81 10.82
CA ILE A 351 -7.37 -22.12 11.49
C ILE A 351 -7.33 -21.94 13.02
N ALA A 352 -6.51 -21.03 13.52
CA ALA A 352 -6.41 -20.79 14.96
C ALA A 352 -7.71 -20.25 15.57
N ARG A 353 -8.44 -19.35 14.88
CA ARG A 353 -9.75 -18.88 15.36
C ARG A 353 -10.81 -19.97 15.33
N ALA A 354 -10.83 -20.78 14.27
CA ALA A 354 -11.71 -21.95 14.17
C ALA A 354 -11.42 -22.94 15.31
N LEU A 355 -10.16 -23.33 15.52
CA LEU A 355 -9.75 -24.22 16.62
C LEU A 355 -10.10 -23.66 18.00
N ALA A 356 -9.88 -22.36 18.24
CA ALA A 356 -10.26 -21.74 19.51
C ALA A 356 -11.76 -21.86 19.79
N THR A 357 -12.59 -21.76 18.74
CA THR A 357 -14.06 -21.89 18.82
C THR A 357 -14.46 -23.35 19.06
N VAL A 358 -13.94 -24.28 18.26
CA VAL A 358 -14.27 -25.72 18.33
C VAL A 358 -13.81 -26.33 19.65
N CYS A 359 -12.56 -26.08 20.07
CA CYS A 359 -12.04 -26.60 21.33
C CYS A 359 -12.81 -26.05 22.54
N ALA A 360 -13.19 -24.76 22.52
CA ALA A 360 -14.02 -24.20 23.59
C ALA A 360 -15.42 -24.83 23.64
N SER A 361 -16.01 -25.15 22.48
CA SER A 361 -17.30 -25.84 22.41
C SER A 361 -17.21 -27.28 22.95
N ILE A 362 -16.15 -28.02 22.59
CA ILE A 362 -15.92 -29.39 23.08
C ILE A 362 -15.67 -29.38 24.59
N GLU A 363 -14.86 -28.44 25.10
CA GLU A 363 -14.60 -28.29 26.53
C GLU A 363 -15.87 -28.00 27.33
N ALA A 364 -16.74 -27.10 26.84
CA ALA A 364 -18.01 -26.81 27.48
C ALA A 364 -18.92 -28.05 27.53
N ALA A 365 -18.99 -28.79 26.42
CA ALA A 365 -19.81 -30.00 26.34
C ALA A 365 -19.30 -31.11 27.28
N LEU A 366 -17.98 -31.34 27.34
CA LEU A 366 -17.34 -32.30 28.27
C LEU A 366 -17.51 -31.90 29.74
N ALA A 367 -17.52 -30.60 30.05
CA ALA A 367 -17.74 -30.09 31.40
C ALA A 367 -19.22 -30.09 31.83
N GLY A 368 -20.14 -30.65 31.03
CA GLY A 368 -21.57 -30.66 31.31
C GLY A 368 -22.23 -29.27 31.25
N ARG A 369 -21.57 -28.29 30.60
CA ARG A 369 -22.12 -26.95 30.39
C ARG A 369 -22.87 -26.96 29.07
N ALA A 370 -24.21 -27.04 29.14
CA ALA A 370 -25.09 -27.19 27.97
C ALA A 370 -25.01 -26.05 26.94
N GLU A 371 -24.42 -24.91 27.31
CA GLU A 371 -24.06 -23.86 26.35
C GLU A 371 -22.62 -23.40 26.61
N PRO A 372 -21.82 -23.18 25.55
CA PRO A 372 -20.62 -22.37 25.69
C PRO A 372 -21.04 -21.01 26.24
N ILE A 373 -20.32 -20.52 27.25
CA ILE A 373 -20.51 -19.18 27.80
C ILE A 373 -20.51 -18.21 26.61
N ARG A 374 -21.68 -17.63 26.28
CA ARG A 374 -21.83 -16.64 25.20
C ARG A 374 -21.04 -15.39 25.57
N LEU A 375 -19.75 -15.39 25.26
CA LEU A 375 -18.86 -14.25 25.42
C LEU A 375 -19.05 -13.30 24.23
N GLY A 376 -20.13 -12.53 24.28
CA GLY A 376 -20.35 -11.36 23.40
C GLY A 376 -21.14 -11.62 22.11
N LYS A 377 -21.34 -10.54 21.34
CA LYS A 377 -22.10 -10.49 20.08
C LYS A 377 -21.45 -11.27 18.90
N ASP A 378 -20.26 -11.84 19.11
CA ASP A 378 -19.42 -12.48 18.10
C ASP A 378 -19.26 -14.00 18.30
N ALA A 379 -20.15 -14.65 19.07
CA ALA A 379 -20.05 -16.08 19.36
C ALA A 379 -20.27 -16.91 18.08
N ALA A 380 -19.17 -17.34 17.45
CA ALA A 380 -19.20 -18.23 16.29
C ALA A 380 -19.53 -19.67 16.71
N SER A 381 -20.31 -20.37 15.89
CA SER A 381 -20.64 -21.78 16.07
C SER A 381 -19.55 -22.72 15.54
N VAL A 382 -19.64 -24.01 15.87
CA VAL A 382 -18.79 -25.06 15.26
C VAL A 382 -19.02 -25.13 13.75
N GLN A 383 -20.25 -24.90 13.28
CA GLN A 383 -20.57 -24.83 11.86
C GLN A 383 -19.87 -23.64 11.18
N ASP A 384 -19.88 -22.45 11.80
CA ASP A 384 -19.16 -21.28 11.28
C ASP A 384 -17.65 -21.56 11.17
N ALA A 385 -17.09 -22.31 12.13
CA ALA A 385 -15.70 -22.74 12.10
C ALA A 385 -15.44 -23.72 10.94
N ALA A 386 -16.34 -24.67 10.67
CA ALA A 386 -16.22 -25.59 9.55
C ALA A 386 -16.24 -24.84 8.20
N ASP A 387 -17.18 -23.91 8.04
CA ASP A 387 -17.29 -23.10 6.84
C ASP A 387 -16.07 -22.17 6.68
N ALA A 388 -15.52 -21.63 7.77
CA ALA A 388 -14.29 -20.84 7.76
C ALA A 388 -13.06 -21.65 7.30
N LEU A 389 -12.91 -22.89 7.77
CA LEU A 389 -11.82 -23.78 7.34
C LEU A 389 -11.97 -24.15 5.86
N ARG A 390 -13.19 -24.40 5.37
CA ARG A 390 -13.45 -24.63 3.95
C ARG A 390 -13.06 -23.42 3.10
N GLN A 391 -13.41 -22.21 3.53
CA GLN A 391 -12.98 -20.98 2.86
C GLN A 391 -11.46 -20.82 2.89
N ALA A 392 -10.79 -21.18 3.99
CA ALA A 392 -9.34 -21.13 4.10
C ALA A 392 -8.65 -22.11 3.13
N GLN A 393 -9.24 -23.27 2.88
CA GLN A 393 -8.77 -24.24 1.89
C GLN A 393 -8.86 -23.70 0.47
N ILE A 394 -10.02 -23.14 0.10
CA ILE A 394 -10.21 -22.50 -1.21
C ILE A 394 -9.22 -21.34 -1.39
N PHE A 395 -9.10 -20.48 -0.38
CA PHE A 395 -8.18 -19.36 -0.41
C PHE A 395 -6.72 -19.80 -0.60
N LEU A 396 -6.29 -20.87 0.07
CA LEU A 396 -4.93 -21.39 -0.08
C LEU A 396 -4.69 -22.00 -1.48
N SER A 397 -5.73 -22.54 -2.13
CA SER A 397 -5.63 -23.05 -3.50
C SER A 397 -5.45 -21.96 -4.55
N ASP A 398 -5.83 -20.72 -4.25
CA ASP A 398 -5.66 -19.55 -5.13
C ASP A 398 -4.27 -18.89 -4.99
N VAL A 399 -3.42 -19.36 -4.07
CA VAL A 399 -2.06 -18.82 -3.87
C VAL A 399 -1.19 -19.19 -5.06
N THR A 400 -0.63 -18.17 -5.71
CA THR A 400 0.24 -18.34 -6.88
C THR A 400 1.72 -18.20 -6.51
N GLY A 401 2.56 -19.06 -7.11
CA GLY A 401 4.02 -19.04 -6.94
C GLY A 401 4.54 -19.96 -5.83
N PRO A 402 5.69 -20.61 -6.02
CA PRO A 402 6.30 -21.45 -5.00
C PRO A 402 6.85 -20.60 -3.83
N PRO A 403 6.92 -21.16 -2.61
CA PRO A 403 7.64 -20.52 -1.51
C PRO A 403 9.08 -20.22 -1.91
N GLU A 404 9.59 -19.03 -1.56
CA GLU A 404 10.91 -18.56 -2.00
C GLU A 404 12.07 -19.07 -1.12
N THR A 405 11.75 -19.55 0.09
CA THR A 405 12.70 -19.99 1.10
C THR A 405 12.24 -21.29 1.77
N ASP A 406 13.18 -22.06 2.30
CA ASP A 406 12.89 -23.31 3.03
C ASP A 406 11.97 -23.05 4.24
N ASP A 407 12.17 -21.93 4.94
CA ASP A 407 11.32 -21.47 6.05
C ASP A 407 9.86 -21.25 5.62
N GLU A 408 9.63 -20.67 4.44
CA GLU A 408 8.29 -20.49 3.89
C GLU A 408 7.65 -21.81 3.51
N GLN A 409 8.43 -22.70 2.90
CA GLN A 409 7.96 -24.02 2.52
C GLN A 409 7.56 -24.82 3.76
N GLN A 410 8.34 -24.76 4.83
CA GLN A 410 8.01 -25.40 6.09
C GLN A 410 6.75 -24.81 6.72
N ARG A 411 6.58 -23.47 6.70
CA ARG A 411 5.34 -22.81 7.17
C ARG A 411 4.12 -23.23 6.38
N LEU A 412 4.21 -23.26 5.05
CA LEU A 412 3.12 -23.70 4.18
C LEU A 412 2.71 -25.15 4.51
N THR A 413 3.67 -26.06 4.57
CA THR A 413 3.43 -27.47 4.91
C THR A 413 2.79 -27.62 6.29
N SER A 414 3.31 -26.92 7.31
CA SER A 414 2.72 -26.96 8.66
C SER A 414 1.28 -26.42 8.69
N THR A 415 0.99 -25.40 7.88
CA THR A 415 -0.33 -24.79 7.78
C THR A 415 -1.33 -25.71 7.07
N LEU A 416 -0.89 -26.43 6.03
CA LEU A 416 -1.68 -27.45 5.36
C LEU A 416 -2.06 -28.61 6.30
N HIS A 417 -1.10 -29.12 7.08
CA HIS A 417 -1.38 -30.15 8.09
C HIS A 417 -2.34 -29.65 9.18
N ALA A 418 -2.13 -28.42 9.66
CA ALA A 418 -3.03 -27.82 10.64
C ALA A 418 -4.45 -27.66 10.09
N LEU A 419 -4.59 -27.30 8.81
CA LEU A 419 -5.88 -27.15 8.13
C LEU A 419 -6.63 -28.48 8.03
N ASP A 420 -5.95 -29.56 7.62
CA ASP A 420 -6.53 -30.90 7.54
C ASP A 420 -6.97 -31.39 8.93
N HIS A 421 -6.10 -31.30 9.94
CA HIS A 421 -6.44 -31.72 11.30
C HIS A 421 -7.58 -30.91 11.92
N ALA A 422 -7.57 -29.58 11.72
CA ALA A 422 -8.66 -28.73 12.19
C ALA A 422 -9.99 -29.07 11.50
N SER A 423 -9.96 -29.34 10.18
CA SER A 423 -11.17 -29.68 9.43
C SER A 423 -11.79 -30.98 9.94
N ARG A 424 -10.97 -32.02 10.16
CA ARG A 424 -11.43 -33.30 10.72
C ARG A 424 -12.01 -33.15 12.14
N LEU A 425 -11.34 -32.38 13.01
CA LEU A 425 -11.84 -32.12 14.37
C LEU A 425 -13.20 -31.41 14.34
N THR A 426 -13.35 -30.44 13.43
CA THR A 426 -14.59 -29.68 13.31
C THR A 426 -15.72 -30.53 12.74
N GLU A 427 -15.43 -31.39 11.77
CA GLU A 427 -16.37 -32.38 11.24
C GLU A 427 -16.85 -33.35 12.33
N MET A 428 -15.91 -33.87 13.15
CA MET A 428 -16.26 -34.71 14.29
C MET A 428 -17.16 -33.97 15.30
N ALA A 429 -16.84 -32.72 15.63
CA ALA A 429 -17.62 -31.91 16.56
C ALA A 429 -19.04 -31.59 16.03
N ASN A 430 -19.17 -31.34 14.72
CA ASN A 430 -20.45 -31.07 14.06
C ASN A 430 -21.35 -32.28 13.96
N ASN A 431 -20.78 -33.49 13.82
CA ASN A 431 -21.53 -34.73 13.77
C ASN A 431 -22.11 -35.15 15.13
N GLY A 432 -22.15 -34.22 16.10
CA GLY A 432 -22.89 -34.36 17.35
C GLY A 432 -22.24 -35.39 18.27
N ILE A 433 -21.02 -35.12 18.73
CA ILE A 433 -20.42 -35.94 19.80
C ILE A 433 -21.34 -35.84 21.03
N ASN A 434 -22.04 -36.93 21.32
CA ASN A 434 -22.94 -37.00 22.46
C ASN A 434 -22.12 -37.18 23.75
N PHE A 435 -21.57 -36.08 24.26
CA PHE A 435 -20.91 -36.06 25.57
C PHE A 435 -21.88 -36.22 26.74
N GLY A 436 -23.19 -36.18 26.50
CA GLY A 436 -24.22 -36.44 27.51
C GLY A 436 -24.30 -37.89 27.96
N SER A 437 -23.66 -38.83 27.25
CA SER A 437 -23.66 -40.26 27.56
C SER A 437 -22.29 -40.80 27.97
N VAL A 438 -21.43 -40.00 28.62
CA VAL A 438 -20.26 -40.55 29.32
C VAL A 438 -20.81 -41.55 30.34
N GLY A 439 -20.61 -42.84 30.06
CA GLY A 439 -21.27 -43.96 30.72
C GLY A 439 -20.78 -44.21 32.14
N GLY A 440 -20.97 -43.26 33.05
CA GLY A 440 -21.04 -43.45 34.50
C GLY A 440 -19.86 -44.11 35.24
N GLY A 441 -18.75 -44.43 34.58
CA GLY A 441 -17.56 -45.04 35.20
C GLY A 441 -16.51 -44.01 35.66
N PRO A 442 -15.73 -44.27 36.73
CA PRO A 442 -14.66 -43.38 37.18
C PRO A 442 -13.58 -43.09 36.12
N GLU A 443 -13.29 -44.07 35.25
CA GLU A 443 -12.32 -43.92 34.15
C GLU A 443 -12.85 -43.02 33.04
N ASP A 444 -14.14 -43.14 32.71
CA ASP A 444 -14.78 -42.31 31.68
C ASP A 444 -14.87 -40.85 32.12
N ILE A 445 -15.16 -40.61 33.41
CA ILE A 445 -15.13 -39.27 34.02
C ILE A 445 -13.71 -38.68 33.94
N ARG A 446 -12.71 -39.45 34.35
CA ARG A 446 -11.31 -39.01 34.29
C ARG A 446 -10.85 -38.73 32.85
N ALA A 447 -11.25 -39.55 31.88
CA ALA A 447 -10.96 -39.32 30.48
C ALA A 447 -11.62 -38.04 29.95
N ALA A 448 -12.87 -37.78 30.32
CA ALA A 448 -13.58 -36.56 29.97
C ALA A 448 -12.89 -35.30 30.56
N GLU A 449 -12.45 -35.37 31.83
CA GLU A 449 -11.70 -34.28 32.48
C GLU A 449 -10.38 -33.98 31.77
N LEU A 450 -9.59 -35.02 31.46
CA LEU A 450 -8.32 -34.86 30.74
C LEU A 450 -8.52 -34.31 29.33
N CYS A 451 -9.56 -34.75 28.62
CA CYS A 451 -9.94 -34.20 27.32
C CYS A 451 -10.36 -32.73 27.42
N ALA A 452 -11.15 -32.37 28.43
CA ALA A 452 -11.56 -30.98 28.67
C ALA A 452 -10.34 -30.08 28.96
N GLU A 453 -9.39 -30.56 29.76
CA GLU A 453 -8.14 -29.85 30.04
C GLU A 453 -7.29 -29.66 28.77
N ALA A 454 -7.16 -30.71 27.96
CA ALA A 454 -6.45 -30.64 26.67
C ALA A 454 -7.11 -29.63 25.70
N MET A 455 -8.45 -29.64 25.60
CA MET A 455 -9.20 -28.69 24.78
C MET A 455 -9.02 -27.24 25.27
N ARG A 456 -9.02 -27.03 26.59
CA ARG A 456 -8.77 -25.72 27.19
C ARG A 456 -7.37 -25.21 26.85
N GLY A 457 -6.35 -26.06 26.95
CA GLY A 457 -4.98 -25.76 26.55
C GLY A 457 -4.84 -25.43 25.06
N ALA A 458 -5.44 -26.26 24.19
CA ALA A 458 -5.47 -26.03 22.75
C ALA A 458 -6.14 -24.70 22.40
N ALA A 459 -7.28 -24.38 23.02
CA ALA A 459 -7.97 -23.11 22.80
C ALA A 459 -7.14 -21.91 23.26
N ALA A 460 -6.37 -22.02 24.36
CA ALA A 460 -5.48 -20.97 24.81
C ALA A 460 -4.32 -20.70 23.82
N ILE A 461 -3.69 -21.75 23.31
CA ILE A 461 -2.64 -21.64 22.28
C ILE A 461 -3.21 -21.03 21.00
N ALA A 462 -4.38 -21.51 20.56
CA ALA A 462 -5.04 -21.03 19.36
C ALA A 462 -5.43 -19.55 19.47
N ARG A 463 -5.92 -19.09 20.64
CA ARG A 463 -6.15 -17.66 20.91
C ARG A 463 -4.86 -16.83 20.84
N GLY A 464 -3.75 -17.35 21.36
CA GLY A 464 -2.44 -16.70 21.27
C GLY A 464 -1.94 -16.54 19.83
N VAL A 465 -2.21 -17.52 18.97
CA VAL A 465 -1.92 -17.44 17.53
C VAL A 465 -2.86 -16.47 16.80
N ALA A 466 -4.13 -16.45 17.17
CA ALA A 466 -5.16 -15.63 16.53
C ALA A 466 -5.06 -14.13 16.87
N ALA A 467 -4.44 -13.78 18.00
CA ALA A 467 -4.30 -12.41 18.47
C ALA A 467 -3.50 -11.53 17.47
N PRO A 468 -3.94 -10.29 17.20
CA PRO A 468 -3.10 -9.32 16.51
C PRO A 468 -1.85 -9.05 17.35
N ARG A 469 -0.67 -9.04 16.73
CA ARG A 469 0.58 -8.67 17.41
C ARG A 469 0.85 -7.18 17.28
#